data_AF-A0A381W428-F1
#
_entry.id   AF-A0A381W428-F1
#
_cell.length_a   1.000
_cell.length_b   1.000
_cell.length_c   1.000
_cell.angle_alpha   90.00
_cell.angle_beta   90.00
_cell.angle_gamma   90.00
#
_symmetry.space_group_name_H-M   'P 1'
#
loop_
_entity.id
_entity.type
_entity.pdbx_description
1 polymer ?
#
loop_
_entity_poly.entity_id
_entity_poly.type
_entity_poly.pdbx_seq_one_letter_code
_entity_poly.pdbx_strand_id
1 'polypeptide(L)'
;MGVVVLSSNYLVQFPIKYYGLEEILTYGAFTYPIAFLITDLANRSYGKLAARKIVYIGFIIGISFTLFFTTNFSDLISVRIAIGSGTAFIVAQLLDVQIFDKLRKKEWFVAPLTSSFIGSVVDTFLFFSISFYGTGIAWVTLSVGDLSVKIFVTLLMLIPFRLLLGTFKTS
;
A
#
# COMPACT_ATOMS: atom_id res chain seq x y z
N MET A 1 -3.43 10.99 -0.07
CA MET A 1 -3.19 9.83 0.82
C MET A 1 -4.46 9.42 1.55
N GLY A 2 -4.98 10.21 2.50
CA GLY A 2 -6.18 9.83 3.29
C GLY A 2 -7.36 9.32 2.45
N VAL A 3 -7.80 10.07 1.44
CA VAL A 3 -8.90 9.65 0.53
C VAL A 3 -8.62 8.31 -0.17
N VAL A 4 -7.38 8.05 -0.57
CA VAL A 4 -7.00 6.80 -1.23
C VAL A 4 -7.03 5.64 -0.26
N VAL A 5 -6.54 5.84 0.97
CA VAL A 5 -6.60 4.84 2.03
C VAL A 5 -8.07 4.50 2.36
N LEU A 6 -8.92 5.53 2.49
CA LEU A 6 -10.36 5.34 2.72
C LEU A 6 -11.05 4.60 1.58
N SER A 7 -10.80 5.03 0.34
CA SER A 7 -11.35 4.38 -0.84
C SER A 7 -10.89 2.94 -0.93
N SER A 8 -9.63 2.65 -0.60
CA SER A 8 -9.09 1.28 -0.60
C SER A 8 -9.76 0.41 0.47
N ASN A 9 -9.93 0.92 1.69
CA ASN A 9 -10.60 0.18 2.78
C ASN A 9 -12.07 -0.11 2.47
N TYR A 10 -12.75 0.80 1.76
CA TYR A 10 -14.11 0.57 1.30
C TYR A 10 -14.15 -0.43 0.13
N LEU A 11 -13.30 -0.24 -0.88
CA LEU A 11 -13.28 -1.05 -2.10
C LEU A 11 -12.79 -2.48 -1.87
N VAL A 12 -12.02 -2.74 -0.81
CA VAL A 12 -11.60 -4.10 -0.46
C VAL A 12 -12.77 -5.02 -0.12
N GLN A 13 -13.92 -4.46 0.26
CA GLN A 13 -15.13 -5.21 0.59
C GLN A 13 -15.85 -5.74 -0.67
N PHE A 14 -15.46 -5.27 -1.86
CA PHE A 14 -16.08 -5.63 -3.12
C PHE A 14 -15.13 -6.55 -3.93
N PRO A 15 -15.35 -7.88 -3.90
CA PRO A 15 -14.62 -8.81 -4.76
C PRO A 15 -15.03 -8.66 -6.24
N ILE A 16 -14.10 -8.97 -7.13
CA ILE A 16 -14.34 -8.91 -8.58
C ILE A 16 -15.07 -10.18 -9.03
N LYS A 17 -16.38 -10.06 -9.29
CA LYS A 17 -17.25 -11.17 -9.69
C LYS A 17 -17.09 -11.64 -11.14
N TYR A 18 -16.12 -11.09 -11.86
CA TYR A 18 -15.88 -11.40 -13.27
C TYR A 18 -14.67 -12.33 -13.40
N TYR A 19 -14.70 -13.22 -14.39
CA TYR A 19 -13.60 -14.15 -14.72
C TYR A 19 -13.19 -15.14 -13.61
N GLY A 20 -14.05 -15.39 -12.60
CA GLY A 20 -13.73 -16.27 -11.48
C GLY A 20 -12.66 -15.71 -10.52
N LEU A 21 -12.44 -14.39 -10.54
CA LEU A 21 -11.42 -13.71 -9.72
C LEU A 21 -11.93 -13.32 -8.32
N GLU A 22 -13.14 -13.72 -7.95
CA GLU A 22 -13.83 -13.25 -6.74
C GLU A 22 -13.13 -13.65 -5.45
N GLU A 23 -12.40 -14.76 -5.45
CA GLU A 23 -11.61 -15.24 -4.31
C GLU A 23 -10.17 -14.69 -4.28
N ILE A 24 -9.74 -14.02 -5.35
CA ILE A 24 -8.33 -13.66 -5.58
C ILE A 24 -8.12 -12.13 -5.61
N LEU A 25 -9.11 -11.37 -6.09
CA LEU A 25 -8.98 -9.92 -6.32
C LEU A 25 -10.21 -9.13 -5.86
N THR A 26 -9.94 -8.03 -5.15
CA THR A 26 -10.93 -7.02 -4.77
C THR A 26 -10.61 -5.69 -5.46
N TYR A 27 -11.60 -4.81 -5.57
CA TYR A 27 -11.35 -3.47 -6.15
C TYR A 27 -10.34 -2.64 -5.33
N GLY A 28 -10.18 -2.94 -4.04
CA GLY A 28 -9.17 -2.32 -3.18
C GLY A 28 -7.72 -2.58 -3.64
N ALA A 29 -7.47 -3.71 -4.31
CA ALA A 29 -6.14 -4.04 -4.83
C ALA A 29 -5.64 -3.06 -5.91
N PHE A 30 -6.54 -2.37 -6.61
CA PHE A 30 -6.18 -1.35 -7.60
C PHE A 30 -5.92 0.02 -7.00
N THR A 31 -6.61 0.35 -5.91
CA THR A 31 -6.48 1.67 -5.28
C THR A 31 -5.33 1.74 -4.28
N TYR A 32 -4.96 0.62 -3.66
CA TYR A 32 -3.87 0.59 -2.68
C TYR A 32 -2.51 1.00 -3.26
N PRO A 33 -2.11 0.57 -4.48
CA PRO A 33 -0.86 1.02 -5.11
C PRO A 33 -0.80 2.52 -5.41
N ILE A 34 -1.95 3.21 -5.49
CA ILE A 34 -2.01 4.67 -5.62
C ILE A 34 -1.42 5.34 -4.36
N ALA A 35 -1.48 4.70 -3.19
CA ALA A 35 -0.84 5.22 -1.98
C ALA A 35 0.68 5.31 -2.15
N PHE A 36 1.32 4.25 -2.66
CA PHE A 36 2.76 4.25 -3.00
C PHE A 36 3.09 5.31 -4.05
N LEU A 37 2.29 5.43 -5.11
CA LEU A 37 2.46 6.48 -6.13
C LEU A 37 2.45 7.90 -5.52
N ILE A 38 1.53 8.18 -4.61
CA ILE A 38 1.44 9.48 -3.93
C ILE A 38 2.68 9.74 -3.07
N THR A 39 3.11 8.74 -2.32
CA THR A 39 4.29 8.85 -1.46
C THR A 39 5.56 9.09 -2.29
N ASP A 40 5.74 8.35 -3.39
CA ASP A 40 6.85 8.49 -4.31
C ASP A 40 6.90 9.88 -4.98
N LEU A 41 5.76 10.35 -5.47
CA LEU A 41 5.65 11.70 -6.05
C LEU A 41 5.97 12.78 -5.02
N ALA A 42 5.43 12.66 -3.80
CA ALA A 42 5.72 13.61 -2.74
C ALA A 42 7.20 13.59 -2.33
N ASN A 43 7.82 12.40 -2.28
CA ASN A 43 9.24 12.26 -1.97
C ASN A 43 10.10 12.88 -3.07
N ARG A 44 9.72 12.71 -4.34
CA ARG A 44 10.41 13.35 -5.46
C ARG A 44 10.31 14.87 -5.39
N SER A 45 9.10 15.41 -5.24
CA SER A 45 8.83 16.84 -5.33
C SER A 45 9.24 17.62 -4.08
N TYR A 46 9.02 17.06 -2.89
CA TYR A 46 9.17 17.76 -1.61
C TYR A 46 10.17 17.09 -0.65
N GLY A 47 10.70 15.93 -1.02
CA GLY A 47 11.70 15.20 -0.25
C GLY A 47 11.15 14.32 0.88
N LYS A 48 12.06 13.57 1.48
CA LYS A 48 11.81 12.55 2.51
C LYS A 48 10.94 13.03 3.68
N LEU A 49 11.19 14.22 4.22
CA LEU A 49 10.47 14.73 5.39
C LEU A 49 8.99 14.99 5.07
N ALA A 50 8.72 15.57 3.91
CA ALA A 50 7.34 15.81 3.46
C ALA A 50 6.62 14.49 3.18
N ALA A 51 7.27 13.54 2.50
CA ALA A 51 6.70 12.23 2.23
C ALA A 51 6.34 11.47 3.53
N ARG A 52 7.24 11.47 4.53
CA ARG A 52 6.94 10.87 5.85
C ARG A 52 5.73 11.49 6.53
N LYS A 53 5.60 12.82 6.49
CA LYS A 53 4.41 13.51 7.06
C LYS A 53 3.13 13.05 6.37
N ILE A 54 3.13 12.91 5.04
CA ILE A 54 1.96 12.43 4.29
C ILE A 54 1.59 11.00 4.69
N VAL A 55 2.58 10.12 4.88
CA VAL A 55 2.37 8.76 5.37
C VAL A 55 1.73 8.78 6.77
N TYR A 56 2.30 9.52 7.73
CA TYR A 56 1.75 9.59 9.09
C TYR A 56 0.33 10.17 9.14
N ILE A 57 0.07 11.27 8.43
CA ILE A 57 -1.26 11.89 8.37
C ILE A 57 -2.25 10.93 7.72
N GLY A 58 -1.87 10.32 6.60
CA GLY A 58 -2.70 9.34 5.90
C GLY A 58 -3.05 8.14 6.76
N PHE A 59 -2.07 7.64 7.51
CA PHE A 59 -2.24 6.54 8.45
C PHE A 59 -3.20 6.87 9.59
N ILE A 60 -3.01 8.02 10.24
CA ILE A 60 -3.87 8.46 11.35
C ILE A 60 -5.32 8.64 10.86
N ILE A 61 -5.51 9.25 9.70
CA ILE A 61 -6.85 9.39 9.09
C ILE A 61 -7.44 8.01 8.81
N GLY A 62 -6.67 7.11 8.19
CA GLY A 62 -7.11 5.75 7.88
C GLY A 62 -7.57 4.99 9.12
N ILE A 63 -6.76 4.98 10.17
CA ILE A 63 -7.11 4.33 11.44
C ILE A 63 -8.33 4.97 12.08
N SER A 64 -8.39 6.31 12.14
CA SER A 64 -9.50 7.01 12.77
C SER A 64 -10.83 6.66 12.10
N PHE A 65 -10.84 6.57 10.76
CA PHE A 65 -12.01 6.15 10.01
C PHE A 65 -12.35 4.67 10.22
N THR A 66 -11.36 3.79 10.19
CA THR A 66 -11.60 2.37 10.47
C THR A 66 -12.22 2.18 11.85
N LEU A 67 -11.73 2.88 12.88
CA LEU A 67 -12.30 2.84 14.22
C LEU A 67 -13.71 3.47 14.31
N PHE A 68 -14.00 4.49 13.50
CA PHE A 68 -15.29 5.17 13.51
C PHE A 68 -16.40 4.38 12.79
N PHE A 69 -16.07 3.70 11.68
CA PHE A 69 -17.04 2.97 10.86
C PHE A 69 -17.12 1.47 11.18
N THR A 70 -16.06 0.86 11.72
CA THR A 70 -16.10 -0.54 12.14
C THR A 70 -16.65 -0.65 13.56
N THR A 71 -17.89 -1.11 13.69
CA THR A 71 -18.58 -1.30 14.97
C THR A 71 -18.46 -2.71 15.55
N ASN A 72 -17.72 -3.63 14.91
CA ASN A 72 -17.57 -5.02 15.34
C ASN A 72 -16.09 -5.45 15.44
N PHE A 73 -15.52 -5.31 16.64
CA PHE A 73 -14.22 -5.88 17.02
C PHE A 73 -14.37 -7.18 17.84
N SER A 74 -15.51 -7.86 17.74
CA SER A 74 -15.80 -9.08 18.49
C SER A 74 -14.88 -10.25 18.13
N ASP A 75 -14.39 -10.28 16.90
CA ASP A 75 -13.58 -11.38 16.39
C ASP A 75 -12.08 -11.07 16.54
N LEU A 76 -11.37 -11.97 17.24
CA LEU A 76 -9.91 -11.90 17.41
C LEU A 76 -9.17 -11.83 16.06
N ILE A 77 -9.71 -12.46 15.01
CA ILE A 77 -9.15 -12.42 13.66
C ILE A 77 -9.23 -11.01 13.07
N SER A 78 -10.36 -10.33 13.24
CA SER A 78 -10.57 -8.95 12.77
C SER A 78 -9.61 -7.97 13.44
N VAL A 79 -9.35 -8.15 14.75
CA VAL A 79 -8.35 -7.36 15.50
C VAL A 79 -6.94 -7.63 14.96
N ARG A 80 -6.58 -8.89 14.71
CA ARG A 80 -5.27 -9.25 14.13
C ARG A 80 -5.07 -8.68 12.74
N ILE A 81 -6.10 -8.69 11.89
CA ILE A 81 -6.08 -8.08 10.56
C ILE A 81 -5.86 -6.56 10.66
N ALA A 82 -6.55 -5.89 11.58
CA ALA A 82 -6.38 -4.45 11.79
C ALA A 82 -4.95 -4.10 12.26
N ILE A 83 -4.42 -4.82 13.24
CA ILE A 83 -3.04 -4.63 13.74
C ILE A 83 -2.03 -4.96 12.65
N GLY A 84 -2.23 -6.07 11.92
CA GLY A 84 -1.37 -6.50 10.83
C GLY A 84 -1.32 -5.49 9.70
N SER A 85 -2.47 -5.00 9.25
CA SER A 85 -2.58 -3.97 8.21
C SER A 85 -1.93 -2.66 8.65
N GLY A 86 -2.18 -2.21 9.88
CA GLY A 86 -1.59 -0.98 10.38
C GLY A 86 -0.07 -1.04 10.49
N THR A 87 0.45 -2.15 11.01
CA THR A 87 1.90 -2.39 11.16
C THR A 87 2.59 -2.53 9.81
N ALA A 88 2.01 -3.32 8.90
CA ALA A 88 2.52 -3.52 7.55
C ALA A 88 2.60 -2.19 6.79
N PHE A 89 1.50 -1.44 6.76
CA PHE A 89 1.42 -0.16 6.05
C PHE A 89 2.49 0.83 6.52
N ILE A 90 2.59 1.07 7.83
CA ILE A 90 3.52 2.09 8.34
C ILE A 90 4.98 1.69 8.11
N VAL A 91 5.33 0.42 8.33
CA VAL A 91 6.70 -0.07 8.13
C VAL A 91 7.06 -0.02 6.65
N ALA A 92 6.19 -0.52 5.77
CA ALA A 92 6.41 -0.54 4.35
C ALA A 92 6.52 0.86 3.74
N GLN A 93 5.61 1.77 4.08
CA GLN A 93 5.64 3.15 3.57
C GLN A 93 6.86 3.93 4.06
N LEU A 94 7.28 3.74 5.31
CA LEU A 94 8.49 4.40 5.82
C LEU A 94 9.77 3.83 5.23
N LEU A 95 9.78 2.53 4.91
CA LEU A 95 10.88 1.88 4.21
C LEU A 95 10.95 2.35 2.76
N ASP A 96 9.81 2.38 2.07
CA ASP A 96 9.66 2.90 0.72
C ASP A 96 10.24 4.33 0.61
N VAL A 97 9.79 5.24 1.48
CA VAL A 97 10.32 6.62 1.52
C VAL A 97 11.85 6.68 1.70
N GLN A 98 12.41 5.78 2.51
CA GLN A 98 13.86 5.74 2.74
C GLN A 98 14.63 5.23 1.53
N ILE A 99 14.17 4.14 0.92
CA ILE A 99 14.80 3.54 -0.26
C ILE A 99 14.68 4.49 -1.44
N PHE A 100 13.50 5.07 -1.65
CA PHE A 100 13.25 6.04 -2.70
C PHE A 100 14.18 7.25 -2.58
N ASP A 101 14.26 7.87 -1.39
CA ASP A 101 15.10 9.06 -1.20
C ASP A 101 16.59 8.76 -1.42
N LYS A 102 17.05 7.56 -1.05
CA LYS A 102 18.43 7.11 -1.33
C LYS A 102 18.69 6.93 -2.82
N LEU A 103 17.69 6.46 -3.59
CA LEU A 103 17.79 6.19 -5.01
C LEU A 103 17.32 7.36 -5.90
N ARG A 104 16.83 8.47 -5.31
CA ARG A 104 16.21 9.58 -6.05
C ARG A 104 17.13 10.27 -7.07
N LYS A 105 18.44 10.11 -6.99
CA LYS A 105 19.37 10.69 -7.98
C LYS A 105 19.65 9.78 -9.18
N LYS A 106 19.16 8.54 -9.15
CA LYS A 106 19.23 7.58 -10.26
C LYS A 106 18.18 7.92 -11.32
N GLU A 107 18.08 7.10 -12.36
CA GLU A 107 17.06 7.23 -13.39
C GLU A 107 15.66 7.29 -12.79
N TRP A 108 14.76 7.97 -13.51
CA TRP A 108 13.44 8.35 -13.02
C TRP A 108 12.62 7.17 -12.47
N PHE A 109 12.76 5.98 -13.05
CA PHE A 109 12.03 4.76 -12.66
C PHE A 109 12.72 3.94 -11.56
N VAL A 110 14.02 4.10 -11.35
CA VAL A 110 14.79 3.24 -10.42
C VAL A 110 14.31 3.44 -8.99
N ALA A 111 14.15 4.70 -8.57
CA ALA A 111 13.66 5.02 -7.23
C ALA A 111 12.26 4.45 -6.96
N PRO A 112 11.20 4.78 -7.73
CA PRO A 112 9.84 4.27 -7.47
C PRO A 112 9.73 2.75 -7.62
N LEU A 113 10.38 2.16 -8.62
CA LEU A 113 10.28 0.71 -8.85
C LEU A 113 10.92 -0.07 -7.69
N THR A 114 12.14 0.30 -7.29
CA THR A 114 12.86 -0.42 -6.23
C THR A 114 12.23 -0.18 -4.87
N SER A 115 11.79 1.04 -4.55
CA SER A 115 11.16 1.34 -3.27
C SER A 115 9.81 0.65 -3.13
N SER A 116 8.93 0.77 -4.14
CA SER A 116 7.60 0.15 -4.12
C SER A 116 7.67 -1.37 -4.14
N PHE A 117 8.64 -1.98 -4.85
CA PHE A 117 8.84 -3.42 -4.84
C PHE A 117 9.22 -3.92 -3.43
N ILE A 118 10.26 -3.33 -2.83
CA ILE A 118 10.72 -3.75 -1.48
C ILE A 118 9.63 -3.44 -0.44
N GLY A 119 8.98 -2.29 -0.54
CA GLY A 119 7.84 -1.92 0.30
C GLY A 119 6.71 -2.94 0.21
N SER A 120 6.33 -3.36 -0.99
CA SER A 120 5.27 -4.37 -1.20
C SER A 120 5.62 -5.73 -0.63
N VAL A 121 6.88 -6.18 -0.75
CA VAL A 121 7.35 -7.44 -0.16
C VAL A 121 7.23 -7.38 1.37
N VAL A 122 7.71 -6.30 1.99
CA VAL A 122 7.67 -6.14 3.45
C VAL A 122 6.24 -5.98 3.97
N ASP A 123 5.41 -5.18 3.29
CA ASP A 123 3.99 -5.01 3.59
C ASP A 123 3.26 -6.36 3.61
N THR A 124 3.41 -7.12 2.53
CA THR A 124 2.73 -8.41 2.35
C THR A 124 3.20 -9.43 3.40
N PHE A 125 4.52 -9.53 3.62
CA PHE A 125 5.06 -10.43 4.62
C PHE A 125 4.55 -10.09 6.03
N LEU A 126 4.61 -8.83 6.45
CA LEU A 126 4.14 -8.39 7.76
C LEU A 126 2.63 -8.57 7.92
N PHE A 127 1.85 -8.18 6.90
CA PHE A 127 0.40 -8.30 6.95
C PHE A 127 -0.04 -9.75 7.12
N PHE A 128 0.41 -10.66 6.27
CA PHE A 128 -0.03 -12.05 6.31
C PHE A 128 0.51 -12.80 7.53
N SER A 129 1.76 -12.53 7.95
CA SER A 129 2.32 -13.14 9.16
C SER A 129 1.57 -12.69 10.42
N ILE A 130 1.32 -11.39 10.60
CA ILE A 130 0.61 -10.90 11.79
C ILE A 130 -0.85 -11.36 11.79
N SER A 131 -1.53 -11.24 10.65
CA SER A 131 -2.97 -11.48 10.53
C SER A 131 -3.34 -12.97 10.63
N PHE A 132 -2.54 -13.85 10.01
CA PHE A 132 -2.96 -15.24 9.78
C PHE A 132 -2.03 -16.30 10.37
N TYR A 133 -0.91 -15.94 11.00
CA TYR A 133 -0.04 -16.92 11.66
C TYR A 133 -0.81 -17.77 12.69
N GLY A 134 -0.66 -19.09 12.61
CA GLY A 134 -1.34 -20.03 13.51
C GLY A 134 -2.86 -20.15 13.36
N THR A 135 -3.46 -19.60 12.28
CA THR A 135 -4.92 -19.70 12.03
C THR A 135 -5.33 -20.92 11.21
N GLY A 136 -4.37 -21.72 10.72
CA GLY A 136 -4.63 -22.83 9.79
C GLY A 136 -4.84 -22.40 8.33
N ILE A 137 -4.95 -21.10 8.06
CA ILE A 137 -5.02 -20.53 6.71
C ILE A 137 -3.65 -20.65 6.03
N ALA A 138 -3.64 -21.04 4.75
CA ALA A 138 -2.45 -21.11 3.90
C ALA A 138 -1.92 -19.72 3.50
N TRP A 139 -1.58 -18.91 4.50
CA TRP A 139 -1.23 -17.49 4.36
C TRP A 139 -0.01 -17.28 3.46
N VAL A 140 0.91 -18.24 3.37
CA VAL A 140 2.07 -18.17 2.47
C VAL A 140 1.62 -18.15 1.02
N THR A 141 0.74 -19.07 0.62
CA THR A 141 0.21 -19.12 -0.76
C THR A 141 -0.58 -17.86 -1.10
N LEU A 142 -1.42 -17.39 -0.17
CA LEU A 142 -2.17 -16.14 -0.33
C LEU A 142 -1.25 -14.93 -0.46
N SER A 143 -0.18 -14.87 0.34
CA SER A 143 0.81 -13.80 0.30
C SER A 143 1.56 -13.74 -1.04
N VAL A 144 1.83 -14.89 -1.66
CA VAL A 144 2.47 -14.94 -2.98
C VAL A 144 1.53 -14.43 -4.06
N GLY A 145 0.24 -14.78 -3.99
CA GLY A 145 -0.79 -14.26 -4.88
C GLY A 145 -0.93 -12.74 -4.77
N ASP A 146 -1.09 -12.22 -3.56
CA ASP A 146 -1.18 -10.78 -3.27
C ASP A 146 0.08 -10.02 -3.76
N LEU A 147 1.27 -10.54 -3.46
CA LEU A 147 2.53 -9.93 -3.88
C LEU A 147 2.65 -9.88 -5.41
N SER A 148 2.23 -10.94 -6.11
CA SER A 148 2.27 -10.98 -7.58
C SER A 148 1.42 -9.88 -8.20
N VAL A 149 0.22 -9.66 -7.67
CA VAL A 149 -0.66 -8.56 -8.09
C VAL A 149 -0.03 -7.21 -7.76
N LYS A 150 0.52 -7.02 -6.55
CA LYS A 150 1.17 -5.75 -6.16
C LYS A 150 2.36 -5.40 -7.05
N ILE A 151 3.18 -6.37 -7.41
CA ILE A 151 4.33 -6.17 -8.31
C ILE A 151 3.83 -5.76 -9.71
N PHE A 152 2.81 -6.45 -10.23
CA PHE A 152 2.22 -6.11 -11.51
C PHE A 152 1.68 -4.68 -11.53
N VAL A 153 0.91 -4.29 -10.51
CA VAL A 153 0.38 -2.92 -10.42
C VAL A 153 1.49 -1.89 -10.20
N THR A 154 2.55 -2.21 -9.45
CA THR A 154 3.73 -1.33 -9.30
C THR A 154 4.37 -1.01 -10.66
N LEU A 155 4.51 -2.02 -11.53
CA LEU A 155 5.03 -1.81 -12.89
C LEU A 155 4.10 -0.90 -13.71
N LEU A 156 2.78 -1.11 -13.63
CA LEU A 156 1.80 -0.26 -14.31
C LEU A 156 1.85 1.19 -13.80
N MET A 157 2.04 1.39 -12.50
CA MET A 157 2.08 2.71 -11.86
C MET A 157 3.31 3.54 -12.24
N LEU A 158 4.33 2.95 -12.88
CA LEU A 158 5.42 3.73 -13.48
C LEU A 158 4.94 4.65 -14.60
N ILE A 159 3.86 4.29 -15.30
CA ILE A 159 3.27 5.10 -16.37
C ILE A 159 2.71 6.43 -15.81
N PRO A 160 1.73 6.43 -14.88
CA PRO A 160 1.23 7.67 -14.30
C PRO A 160 2.32 8.40 -13.51
N PHE A 161 3.25 7.70 -12.87
CA PHE A 161 4.40 8.35 -12.22
C PHE A 161 5.19 9.21 -13.21
N ARG A 162 5.56 8.66 -14.39
CA ARG A 162 6.31 9.41 -15.41
C ARG A 162 5.55 10.61 -15.95
N LEU A 163 4.25 10.46 -16.20
CA LEU A 163 3.40 11.53 -16.71
C LEU A 163 3.30 12.68 -15.69
N LEU A 164 3.10 12.34 -14.42
CA LEU A 164 2.95 13.33 -13.35
C LEU A 164 4.27 14.03 -13.01
N LEU A 165 5.42 13.35 -13.15
CA LEU A 165 6.74 14.01 -13.00
C LEU A 165 6.91 15.22 -13.93
N GLY A 166 6.35 15.16 -15.15
CA GLY A 166 6.40 16.28 -16.10
C GLY A 166 5.56 17.49 -15.66
N THR A 167 4.54 17.27 -14.83
CA THR A 167 3.60 18.31 -14.39
C THR A 167 4.13 19.09 -13.18
N PHE A 168 4.94 18.46 -12.31
CA PHE A 168 5.51 19.09 -11.11
C PHE A 168 6.86 19.79 -11.36
N LYS A 169 7.34 19.83 -12.61
CA LYS A 169 8.42 20.75 -13.00
C LYS A 169 7.83 22.16 -13.19
N THR A 170 7.58 22.85 -12.09
CA THR A 170 7.46 24.32 -12.09
C THR A 170 8.73 24.93 -11.53
N SER A 171 9.47 25.56 -12.45
CA SER A 171 10.65 26.44 -12.30
C SER A 171 11.96 25.83 -11.83
#